data_AF-A0A934HFY7-F1
#
_entry.id   AF-A0A934HFY7-F1
#
_cell.length_a   1.000
_cell.length_b   1.000
_cell.length_c   1.000
_cell.angle_alpha   90.00
_cell.angle_beta   90.00
_cell.angle_gamma   90.00
#
_symmetry.space_group_name_H-M   'P 1'
#
loop_
_entity.id
_entity.type
_entity.pdbx_description
1 polymer ?
#
loop_
_entity_poly.entity_id
_entity_poly.type
_entity_poly.pdbx_seq_one_letter_code
_entity_poly.pdbx_strand_id
1 'polypeptide(L)'
;NYQPHPSLAETRSQLVMPLRADQVVIGALDLHNKQPNGFSESDIILLHTVANQVAVAVDGLQLHETSQHSLHEKQALYQQTQNNLREIERLNYQLTGRMWSEYLRLQTESTNINLDLKTNLIVREVDWTSTLREAAQQRQLVSTIQAGHRVVAVPIMARNEVIGAMEFELESDQELPPAAVDLLRAVGQRIGMAIDNRRLLDETHRIAQREALINDISANLQSATSVNTVLQRAARHLQEALAAQEVTIRLGVSGSQESPVGGRDRP
;
A
#
# COMPACT_ATOMS: atom_id res chain seq x y z
N ASN A 1 -19.52 51.33 -24.19
CA ASN A 1 -20.98 51.39 -24.37
C ASN A 1 -21.65 51.34 -23.01
N TYR A 2 -22.03 52.50 -22.48
CA TYR A 2 -22.87 52.60 -21.28
C TYR A 2 -24.32 52.27 -21.68
N GLN A 3 -24.91 51.26 -21.04
CA GLN A 3 -26.35 50.98 -21.17
C GLN A 3 -27.04 51.41 -19.88
N PRO A 4 -27.83 52.50 -19.88
CA PRO A 4 -28.56 52.91 -18.69
C PRO A 4 -29.58 51.83 -18.29
N HIS A 5 -29.56 51.42 -17.03
CA HIS A 5 -30.51 50.46 -16.50
C HIS A 5 -31.91 51.13 -16.40
N PRO A 6 -32.98 50.56 -16.97
CA PRO A 6 -34.29 51.23 -17.08
C PRO A 6 -34.89 51.69 -15.75
N SER A 7 -34.59 50.99 -14.65
CA SER A 7 -35.07 51.33 -13.30
C SER A 7 -34.39 52.53 -12.66
N LEU A 8 -33.29 53.03 -13.23
CA LEU A 8 -32.53 54.16 -12.69
C LEU A 8 -32.88 55.51 -13.34
N ALA A 9 -33.68 55.50 -14.42
CA ALA A 9 -34.04 56.69 -15.19
C ALA A 9 -34.77 57.77 -14.36
N GLU A 10 -35.45 57.37 -13.29
CA GLU A 10 -36.17 58.27 -12.37
C GLU A 10 -35.38 58.58 -11.09
N THR A 11 -34.13 58.12 -10.95
CA THR A 11 -33.30 58.41 -9.77
C THR A 11 -32.99 59.90 -9.71
N ARG A 12 -33.29 60.53 -8.58
CA ARG A 12 -32.97 61.94 -8.30
C ARG A 12 -32.09 62.13 -7.07
N SER A 13 -31.87 61.08 -6.27
CA SER A 13 -30.82 61.00 -5.25
C SER A 13 -30.35 59.56 -5.06
N GLN A 14 -29.08 59.38 -4.67
CA GLN A 14 -28.44 58.07 -4.49
C GLN A 14 -27.58 58.09 -3.22
N LEU A 15 -27.58 56.98 -2.50
CA LEU A 15 -26.74 56.75 -1.34
C LEU A 15 -26.07 55.38 -1.48
N VAL A 16 -24.74 55.39 -1.52
CA VAL A 16 -23.93 54.17 -1.57
C VAL A 16 -23.19 54.03 -0.25
N MET A 17 -23.39 52.89 0.43
CA MET A 17 -22.72 52.57 1.68
C MET A 17 -21.90 51.29 1.54
N PRO A 18 -20.67 51.24 2.06
CA PRO A 18 -19.87 50.02 2.02
C PRO A 18 -20.44 48.99 3.00
N LEU A 19 -20.48 47.73 2.58
CA LEU A 19 -20.68 46.59 3.47
C LEU A 19 -19.32 46.22 4.04
N ARG A 20 -19.08 46.51 5.33
CA ARG A 20 -17.80 46.26 6.00
C ARG A 20 -17.92 45.18 7.07
N ALA A 21 -17.13 44.12 6.91
CA ALA A 21 -16.88 43.14 7.96
C ALA A 21 -15.46 43.38 8.49
N ASP A 22 -15.35 43.76 9.75
CA ASP A 22 -14.10 44.24 10.36
C ASP A 22 -13.42 45.37 9.53
N GLN A 23 -12.17 45.21 9.08
CA GLN A 23 -11.44 46.18 8.25
C GLN A 23 -11.65 45.98 6.73
N VAL A 24 -12.44 45.00 6.31
CA VAL A 24 -12.57 44.59 4.90
C VAL A 24 -13.93 45.01 4.34
N VAL A 25 -13.92 45.66 3.16
CA VAL A 25 -15.14 45.95 2.40
C VAL A 25 -15.49 44.71 1.58
N ILE A 26 -16.62 44.08 1.89
CA ILE A 26 -17.10 42.86 1.21
C ILE A 26 -18.16 43.16 0.13
N GLY A 27 -18.61 44.42 0.03
CA GLY A 27 -19.57 44.86 -0.98
C GLY A 27 -20.00 46.30 -0.78
N ALA A 28 -21.05 46.70 -1.50
CA ALA A 28 -21.70 48.01 -1.34
C ALA A 28 -23.22 47.86 -1.40
N LEU A 29 -23.90 48.59 -0.52
CA LEU A 29 -25.35 48.78 -0.53
C LEU A 29 -25.64 50.06 -1.31
N ASP A 30 -26.33 49.93 -2.44
CA ASP A 30 -26.65 51.03 -3.34
C ASP A 30 -28.16 51.33 -3.31
N LEU A 31 -28.52 52.53 -2.86
CA LEU A 31 -29.89 52.94 -2.62
C LEU A 31 -30.22 54.15 -3.48
N HIS A 32 -31.37 54.11 -4.14
CA HIS A 32 -31.82 55.13 -5.08
C HIS A 32 -33.18 55.67 -4.65
N ASN A 33 -33.38 56.98 -4.77
CA ASN A 33 -34.66 57.62 -4.48
C ASN A 33 -35.05 58.56 -5.64
N LYS A 34 -36.35 58.57 -5.96
CA LYS A 34 -36.94 59.39 -7.02
C LYS A 34 -37.14 60.86 -6.61
N GLN A 35 -36.99 61.17 -5.33
CA GLN A 35 -37.02 62.54 -4.82
C GLN A 35 -35.61 63.11 -4.66
N PRO A 36 -35.37 64.39 -5.02
CA PRO A 36 -34.14 65.07 -4.66
C PRO A 36 -34.07 65.23 -3.13
N ASN A 37 -32.87 65.08 -2.55
CA ASN A 37 -32.63 65.06 -1.09
C ASN A 37 -33.48 64.00 -0.34
N GLY A 38 -33.69 62.84 -0.97
CA GLY A 38 -34.57 61.79 -0.44
C GLY A 38 -34.04 60.98 0.75
N PHE A 39 -32.90 61.37 1.34
CA PHE A 39 -32.31 60.74 2.51
C PHE A 39 -32.01 61.80 3.57
N SER A 40 -32.61 61.67 4.74
CA SER A 40 -32.29 62.49 5.91
C SER A 40 -31.04 61.98 6.64
N GLU A 41 -30.46 62.78 7.53
CA GLU A 41 -29.35 62.33 8.39
C GLU A 41 -29.74 61.12 9.25
N SER A 42 -30.97 61.07 9.75
CA SER A 42 -31.49 59.91 10.50
C SER A 42 -31.56 58.65 9.62
N ASP A 43 -31.93 58.78 8.35
CA ASP A 43 -31.96 57.66 7.41
C ASP A 43 -30.55 57.14 7.16
N ILE A 44 -29.56 58.03 6.99
CA ILE A 44 -28.15 57.66 6.78
C ILE A 44 -27.62 56.89 8.00
N ILE A 45 -27.90 57.33 9.23
CA ILE A 45 -27.47 56.65 10.46
C ILE A 45 -28.10 55.25 10.56
N LEU A 46 -29.40 55.14 10.28
CA LEU A 46 -30.10 53.86 10.30
C LEU A 46 -29.57 52.91 9.22
N LEU A 47 -29.43 53.39 7.99
CA LEU A 47 -28.98 52.58 6.87
C LEU A 47 -27.51 52.16 7.00
N HIS A 48 -26.67 52.99 7.63
CA HIS A 48 -25.30 52.60 7.99
C HIS A 48 -25.30 51.44 9.01
N THR A 49 -26.23 51.46 9.97
CA THR A 49 -26.40 50.36 10.93
C THR A 49 -26.85 49.08 10.23
N VAL A 50 -27.80 49.19 9.29
CA VAL A 50 -28.27 48.05 8.48
C VAL A 50 -27.15 47.50 7.60
N ALA A 51 -26.39 48.36 6.92
CA ALA A 51 -25.26 47.98 6.08
C ALA A 51 -24.21 47.18 6.87
N ASN A 52 -23.89 47.63 8.10
CA ASN A 52 -22.97 46.89 8.98
C ASN A 52 -23.54 45.52 9.40
N GLN A 53 -24.82 45.44 9.77
CA GLN A 53 -25.44 44.16 10.15
C GLN A 53 -25.49 43.16 8.99
N VAL A 54 -25.84 43.64 7.79
CA VAL A 54 -25.82 42.83 6.56
C VAL A 54 -24.40 42.33 6.28
N ALA A 55 -23.38 43.18 6.43
CA ALA A 55 -22.01 42.79 6.18
C ALA A 55 -21.54 41.66 7.12
N VAL A 56 -21.82 41.78 8.42
CA VAL A 56 -21.50 40.74 9.42
C VAL A 56 -22.23 39.43 9.12
N ALA A 57 -23.51 39.49 8.74
CA ALA A 57 -24.28 38.29 8.43
C ALA A 57 -23.76 37.56 7.18
N VAL A 58 -23.42 38.30 6.12
CA VAL A 58 -22.88 37.73 4.87
C VAL A 58 -21.51 37.09 5.12
N ASP A 59 -20.62 37.76 5.85
CA ASP A 59 -19.30 37.23 6.19
C ASP A 59 -19.40 35.93 7.02
N GLY A 60 -20.30 35.90 8.01
CA GLY A 60 -20.55 34.71 8.82
C GLY A 60 -21.08 33.52 8.00
N LEU A 61 -21.97 33.77 7.03
CA LEU A 61 -22.48 32.72 6.14
C LEU A 61 -21.37 32.17 5.23
N GLN A 62 -20.59 33.05 4.60
CA GLN A 62 -19.50 32.63 3.71
C GLN A 62 -18.41 31.87 4.45
N LEU A 63 -18.05 32.32 5.67
CA LEU A 63 -17.10 31.62 6.52
C LEU A 63 -17.60 30.23 6.90
N HIS A 64 -18.88 30.12 7.25
CA HIS A 64 -19.50 28.83 7.59
C HIS A 64 -19.48 27.87 6.40
N GLU A 65 -19.90 28.32 5.21
CA GLU A 65 -19.89 27.51 3.98
C GLU A 65 -18.47 27.02 3.64
N THR A 66 -17.48 27.92 3.71
CA THR A 66 -16.07 27.56 3.45
C THR A 66 -15.55 26.55 4.47
N SER A 67 -15.90 26.71 5.74
CA SER A 67 -15.54 25.75 6.80
C SER A 67 -16.19 24.39 6.58
N GLN A 68 -17.48 24.35 6.20
CA GLN A 68 -18.19 23.10 5.93
C GLN A 68 -17.60 22.37 4.72
N HIS A 69 -17.32 23.11 3.64
CA HIS A 69 -16.66 22.55 2.46
C HIS A 69 -15.30 21.94 2.82
N SER A 70 -14.48 22.69 3.56
CA SER A 70 -13.16 22.23 4.01
C SER A 70 -13.25 21.00 4.92
N LEU A 71 -14.27 20.91 5.77
CA LEU A 71 -14.52 19.75 6.63
C LEU A 71 -14.91 18.53 5.80
N HIS A 72 -15.83 18.69 4.84
CA HIS A 72 -16.23 17.60 3.94
C HIS A 72 -15.05 17.09 3.10
N GLU A 73 -14.24 17.97 2.53
CA GLU A 73 -13.03 17.59 1.78
C GLU A 73 -12.04 16.81 2.66
N LYS A 74 -11.75 17.31 3.87
CA LYS A 74 -10.89 16.61 4.82
C LYS A 74 -11.46 15.24 5.19
N GLN A 75 -12.75 15.14 5.47
CA GLN A 75 -13.40 13.88 5.79
C GLN A 75 -13.31 12.87 4.64
N ALA A 76 -13.57 13.30 3.41
CA ALA A 76 -13.44 12.46 2.23
C ALA A 76 -12.00 11.95 2.05
N LEU A 77 -11.01 12.84 2.20
CA LEU A 77 -9.59 12.47 2.13
C LEU A 77 -9.20 11.49 3.26
N TYR A 78 -9.69 11.71 4.48
CA TYR A 78 -9.45 10.80 5.61
C TYR A 78 -10.05 9.42 5.33
N GLN A 79 -11.29 9.36 4.84
CA GLN A 79 -11.94 8.09 4.49
C GLN A 79 -11.18 7.36 3.38
N GLN A 80 -10.76 8.07 2.33
CA GLN A 80 -9.94 7.50 1.26
C GLN A 80 -8.61 6.95 1.81
N THR A 81 -7.92 7.72 2.65
CA THR A 81 -6.67 7.29 3.28
C THR A 81 -6.86 6.01 4.11
N GLN A 82 -7.94 5.94 4.90
CA GLN A 82 -8.26 4.75 5.68
C GLN A 82 -8.54 3.53 4.80
N ASN A 83 -9.25 3.71 3.69
CA ASN A 83 -9.50 2.63 2.73
C ASN A 83 -8.21 2.14 2.08
N ASN A 84 -7.35 3.07 1.62
CA ASN A 84 -6.05 2.74 1.05
C ASN A 84 -5.15 2.00 2.04
N LEU A 85 -5.12 2.43 3.32
CA LEU A 85 -4.34 1.75 4.36
C LEU A 85 -4.83 0.31 4.56
N ARG A 86 -6.14 0.08 4.67
CA ARG A 86 -6.70 -1.28 4.77
C ARG A 86 -6.36 -2.14 3.56
N GLU A 87 -6.35 -1.55 2.36
CA GLU A 87 -6.00 -2.27 1.14
C GLU A 87 -4.51 -2.63 1.09
N ILE A 88 -3.62 -1.70 1.46
CA ILE A 88 -2.17 -1.95 1.58
C ILE A 88 -1.92 -3.06 2.59
N GLU A 89 -2.55 -2.99 3.77
CA GLU A 89 -2.43 -4.03 4.78
C GLU A 89 -2.87 -5.39 4.23
N ARG A 90 -4.06 -5.47 3.61
CA ARG A 90 -4.57 -6.71 3.01
C ARG A 90 -3.63 -7.28 1.95
N LEU A 91 -3.08 -6.43 1.08
CA LEU A 91 -2.12 -6.84 0.05
C LEU A 91 -0.81 -7.31 0.67
N ASN A 92 -0.32 -6.62 1.71
CA ASN A 92 0.88 -7.01 2.42
C ASN A 92 0.73 -8.40 3.07
N TYR A 93 -0.42 -8.67 3.73
CA TYR A 93 -0.72 -10.00 4.27
C TYR A 93 -0.72 -11.08 3.19
N GLN A 94 -1.34 -10.80 2.04
CA GLN A 94 -1.42 -11.76 0.93
C GLN A 94 -0.06 -12.04 0.28
N LEU A 95 0.74 -11.00 0.04
CA LEU A 95 2.07 -11.14 -0.55
C LEU A 95 3.01 -11.87 0.40
N THR A 96 3.03 -11.47 1.67
CA THR A 96 3.92 -12.08 2.67
C THR A 96 3.55 -13.54 2.90
N GLY A 97 2.27 -13.87 3.01
CA GLY A 97 1.82 -15.27 3.12
C GLY A 97 2.20 -16.13 1.90
N ARG A 98 2.07 -15.62 0.67
CA ARG A 98 2.51 -16.33 -0.55
C ARG A 98 4.01 -16.52 -0.61
N MET A 99 4.78 -15.50 -0.26
CA MET A 99 6.24 -15.58 -0.20
C MET A 99 6.71 -16.63 0.82
N TRP A 100 6.06 -16.69 1.98
CA TRP A 100 6.37 -17.69 2.99
C TRP A 100 6.04 -19.10 2.55
N SER A 101 4.87 -19.31 1.94
CA SER A 101 4.49 -20.64 1.44
C SER A 101 5.43 -21.10 0.32
N GLU A 102 5.85 -20.20 -0.58
CA GLU A 102 6.81 -20.52 -1.63
C GLU A 102 8.21 -20.81 -1.06
N TYR A 103 8.72 -19.98 -0.14
CA TYR A 103 10.02 -20.18 0.50
C TYR A 103 10.10 -21.51 1.24
N LEU A 104 9.09 -21.82 2.07
CA LEU A 104 9.04 -23.07 2.84
C LEU A 104 8.93 -24.31 1.93
N ARG A 105 8.25 -24.18 0.78
CA ARG A 105 8.14 -25.27 -0.22
C ARG A 105 9.44 -25.51 -0.98
N LEU A 106 10.21 -24.45 -1.28
CA LEU A 106 11.48 -24.54 -2.01
C LEU A 106 12.63 -25.07 -1.16
N GLN A 107 12.60 -24.81 0.15
CA GLN A 107 13.68 -25.21 1.07
C GLN A 107 13.49 -26.61 1.67
N THR A 108 12.30 -27.21 1.55
CA THR A 108 11.99 -28.40 2.34
C THR A 108 11.07 -29.36 1.59
N GLU A 109 11.62 -30.52 1.20
CA GLU A 109 10.81 -31.70 0.84
C GLU A 109 10.06 -32.30 2.06
N SER A 110 10.29 -31.81 3.29
CA SER A 110 9.61 -32.31 4.50
C SER A 110 9.64 -31.27 5.65
N THR A 111 8.64 -30.40 5.75
CA THR A 111 8.53 -29.36 6.81
C THR A 111 7.71 -29.79 8.03
N ASN A 112 7.23 -31.04 8.08
CA ASN A 112 6.53 -31.55 9.25
C ASN A 112 7.55 -32.31 10.12
N ILE A 113 7.95 -31.72 11.24
CA ILE A 113 8.79 -32.37 12.25
C ILE A 113 7.89 -32.63 13.45
N ASN A 114 7.45 -33.88 13.62
CA ASN A 114 6.94 -34.34 14.91
C ASN A 114 8.09 -35.02 15.64
N LEU A 115 8.44 -34.50 16.82
CA LEU A 115 9.45 -35.08 17.69
C LEU A 115 8.72 -35.83 18.81
N ASP A 116 8.71 -37.15 18.72
CA ASP A 116 8.27 -37.97 19.85
C ASP A 116 9.35 -37.89 20.93
N LEU A 117 9.07 -37.18 22.03
CA LEU A 117 10.00 -36.98 23.14
C LEU A 117 10.32 -38.27 23.92
N LYS A 118 9.54 -39.34 23.76
CA LYS A 118 9.77 -40.64 24.41
C LYS A 118 10.71 -41.53 23.60
N THR A 119 10.65 -41.44 22.27
CA THR A 119 11.47 -42.27 21.36
C THR A 119 12.59 -41.48 20.65
N ASN A 120 12.57 -40.16 20.75
CA ASN A 120 13.45 -39.20 20.05
C ASN A 120 13.44 -39.38 18.52
N LEU A 121 12.35 -39.94 17.97
CA LEU A 121 12.18 -40.16 16.55
C LEU A 121 11.49 -38.96 15.91
N ILE A 122 12.06 -38.47 14.81
CA ILE A 122 11.44 -37.46 13.96
C ILE A 122 10.46 -38.18 13.02
N VAL A 123 9.16 -38.04 13.26
CA VAL A 123 8.12 -38.49 12.34
C VAL A 123 7.84 -37.37 11.35
N ARG A 124 8.09 -37.63 10.05
CA ARG A 124 8.10 -36.61 8.98
C ARG A 124 6.75 -36.40 8.27
N GLU A 125 5.68 -36.96 8.80
CA GLU A 125 4.37 -36.98 8.15
C GLU A 125 3.27 -36.71 9.20
N VAL A 126 2.98 -35.44 9.44
CA VAL A 126 1.81 -35.04 10.22
C VAL A 126 1.07 -33.96 9.47
N ASP A 127 -0.15 -34.28 9.06
CA ASP A 127 -1.10 -33.29 8.55
C ASP A 127 -1.47 -32.30 9.65
N TRP A 128 -1.85 -31.09 9.26
CA TRP A 128 -2.36 -30.06 10.18
C TRP A 128 -3.47 -30.62 11.08
N THR A 129 -3.17 -30.77 12.38
CA THR A 129 -4.17 -31.10 13.41
C THR A 129 -5.17 -29.96 13.54
N SER A 130 -6.34 -30.25 14.12
CA SER A 130 -7.37 -29.23 14.37
C SER A 130 -6.85 -28.10 15.26
N THR A 131 -6.07 -28.45 16.28
CA THR A 131 -5.40 -27.58 17.24
C THR A 131 -4.32 -26.69 16.60
N LEU A 132 -3.45 -27.25 15.76
CA LEU A 132 -2.48 -26.46 14.99
C LEU A 132 -3.18 -25.45 14.08
N ARG A 133 -4.26 -25.87 13.40
CA ARG A 133 -5.04 -25.00 12.51
C ARG A 133 -5.74 -23.89 13.28
N GLU A 134 -6.30 -24.21 14.43
CA GLU A 134 -6.98 -23.25 15.29
C GLU A 134 -5.99 -22.19 15.82
N ALA A 135 -4.83 -22.61 16.33
CA ALA A 135 -3.80 -21.69 16.79
C ALA A 135 -3.29 -20.77 15.67
N ALA A 136 -3.12 -21.32 14.45
CA ALA A 136 -2.73 -20.54 13.28
C ALA A 136 -3.80 -19.55 12.82
N GLN A 137 -5.08 -19.93 12.85
CA GLN A 137 -6.19 -19.05 12.46
C GLN A 137 -6.44 -17.94 13.49
N GLN A 138 -6.41 -18.28 14.78
CA GLN A 138 -6.65 -17.35 15.87
C GLN A 138 -5.43 -16.47 16.17
N ARG A 139 -4.24 -16.83 15.66
CA ARG A 139 -2.96 -16.16 15.96
C ARG A 139 -2.65 -16.12 17.45
N GLN A 140 -3.12 -17.10 18.19
CA GLN A 140 -2.98 -17.20 19.63
C GLN A 140 -2.70 -18.64 20.04
N LEU A 141 -2.17 -18.80 21.26
CA LEU A 141 -1.97 -20.11 21.85
C LEU A 141 -3.34 -20.73 22.13
N VAL A 142 -3.53 -21.96 21.67
CA VAL A 142 -4.75 -22.75 21.87
C VAL A 142 -4.38 -23.97 22.70
N SER A 143 -5.18 -24.29 23.71
CA SER A 143 -5.00 -25.47 24.54
C SER A 143 -6.31 -26.26 24.57
N THR A 144 -6.24 -27.56 24.30
CA THR A 144 -7.39 -28.48 24.38
C THR A 144 -6.99 -29.75 25.13
N ILE A 145 -7.96 -30.57 25.52
CA ILE A 145 -7.73 -31.89 26.11
C ILE A 145 -8.17 -32.94 25.10
N GLN A 146 -7.26 -33.83 24.70
CA GLN A 146 -7.52 -34.92 23.76
C GLN A 146 -7.02 -36.23 24.38
N ALA A 147 -7.88 -37.26 24.41
CA ALA A 147 -7.54 -38.61 24.90
C ALA A 147 -6.89 -38.68 26.31
N GLY A 148 -7.15 -37.70 27.18
CA GLY A 148 -6.57 -37.62 28.53
C GLY A 148 -5.24 -36.86 28.62
N HIS A 149 -4.74 -36.34 27.50
CA HIS A 149 -3.57 -35.48 27.42
C HIS A 149 -3.97 -34.05 27.02
N ARG A 150 -3.21 -33.06 27.48
CA ARG A 150 -3.42 -31.67 27.09
C ARG A 150 -2.57 -31.36 25.86
N VAL A 151 -3.23 -30.97 24.79
CA VAL A 151 -2.58 -30.57 23.55
C VAL A 151 -2.56 -29.05 23.47
N VAL A 152 -1.37 -28.48 23.33
CA VAL A 152 -1.13 -27.04 23.29
C VAL A 152 -0.51 -26.67 21.96
N ALA A 153 -1.22 -25.87 21.19
CA ALA A 153 -0.75 -25.37 19.91
C ALA A 153 -0.35 -23.89 20.03
N VAL A 154 0.81 -23.55 19.47
CA VAL A 154 1.41 -22.22 19.52
C VAL A 154 1.73 -21.78 18.10
N PRO A 155 1.24 -20.63 17.63
CA PRO A 155 1.57 -20.14 16.30
C PRO A 155 3.02 -19.66 16.25
N ILE A 156 3.71 -19.97 15.15
CA ILE A 156 5.02 -19.43 14.81
C ILE A 156 4.80 -18.11 14.08
N MET A 157 5.21 -17.01 14.72
CA MET A 157 4.93 -15.66 14.25
C MET A 157 6.18 -15.00 13.66
N ALA A 158 6.15 -14.68 12.37
CA ALA A 158 7.11 -13.78 11.76
C ALA A 158 6.48 -12.38 11.66
N ARG A 159 6.89 -11.47 12.55
CA ARG A 159 6.29 -10.13 12.69
C ARG A 159 4.80 -10.25 13.00
N ASN A 160 3.92 -9.98 12.03
CA ASN A 160 2.47 -10.07 12.19
C ASN A 160 1.83 -11.21 11.36
N GLU A 161 2.65 -12.13 10.87
CA GLU A 161 2.26 -13.24 10.01
C GLU A 161 2.45 -14.57 10.72
N VAL A 162 1.47 -15.46 10.58
CA VAL A 162 1.60 -16.84 11.00
C VAL A 162 2.28 -17.60 9.86
N ILE A 163 3.47 -18.14 10.12
CA ILE A 163 4.23 -18.91 9.13
C ILE A 163 4.21 -20.41 9.41
N GLY A 164 3.64 -20.81 10.56
CA GLY A 164 3.49 -22.19 10.99
C GLY A 164 2.86 -22.26 12.37
N ALA A 165 2.72 -23.46 12.92
CA ALA A 165 2.32 -23.68 14.29
C ALA A 165 3.10 -24.87 14.86
N MET A 166 3.32 -24.87 16.17
CA MET A 166 3.92 -25.97 16.93
C MET A 166 2.90 -26.53 17.89
N GLU A 167 2.92 -27.84 18.09
CA GLU A 167 2.02 -28.53 19.01
C GLU A 167 2.83 -29.26 20.06
N PHE A 168 2.33 -29.23 21.29
CA PHE A 168 2.91 -29.88 22.45
C PHE A 168 1.84 -30.75 23.09
N GLU A 169 2.11 -32.05 23.22
CA GLU A 169 1.27 -32.96 23.98
C GLU A 169 1.83 -33.10 25.40
N LEU A 170 1.06 -32.66 26.39
CA LEU A 170 1.39 -32.74 27.80
C LEU A 170 0.63 -33.89 28.44
N GLU A 171 1.35 -34.72 29.21
CA GLU A 171 0.75 -35.87 29.91
C GLU A 171 -0.25 -35.46 31.01
N SER A 172 -0.27 -34.18 31.40
CA SER A 172 -1.14 -33.64 32.44
C SER A 172 -2.37 -32.94 31.87
N ASP A 173 -3.52 -33.16 32.49
CA ASP A 173 -4.77 -32.45 32.25
C ASP A 173 -4.92 -31.15 33.09
N GLN A 174 -3.83 -30.65 33.69
CA GLN A 174 -3.81 -29.34 34.34
C GLN A 174 -3.63 -28.19 33.36
N GLU A 175 -4.29 -27.05 33.66
CA GLU A 175 -4.07 -25.81 32.91
C GLU A 175 -2.61 -25.37 32.97
N LEU A 176 -2.14 -24.81 31.86
CA LEU A 176 -0.80 -24.25 31.80
C LEU A 176 -0.71 -23.03 32.73
N PRO A 177 0.31 -22.95 33.61
CA PRO A 177 0.59 -21.74 34.35
C PRO A 177 0.78 -20.55 33.39
N PRO A 178 0.36 -19.32 33.77
CA PRO A 178 0.51 -18.15 32.91
C PRO A 178 1.95 -17.93 32.41
N ALA A 179 2.94 -18.21 33.27
CA ALA A 179 4.35 -18.13 32.90
C ALA A 179 4.75 -19.11 31.78
N ALA A 180 4.16 -20.31 31.74
CA ALA A 180 4.41 -21.29 30.69
C ALA A 180 3.78 -20.86 29.37
N VAL A 181 2.57 -20.28 29.41
CA VAL A 181 1.90 -19.69 28.24
C VAL A 181 2.75 -18.57 27.63
N ASP A 182 3.28 -17.68 28.47
CA ASP A 182 4.12 -16.57 28.01
C ASP A 182 5.46 -17.06 27.43
N LEU A 183 6.07 -18.07 28.04
CA LEU A 183 7.28 -18.70 27.52
C LEU A 183 7.03 -19.33 26.14
N LEU A 184 5.97 -20.13 26.00
CA LEU A 184 5.62 -20.78 24.73
C LEU A 184 5.36 -19.74 23.63
N ARG A 185 4.63 -18.67 23.96
CA ARG A 185 4.40 -17.55 23.03
C ARG A 185 5.73 -16.90 22.61
N ALA A 186 6.63 -16.64 23.56
CA ALA A 186 7.93 -16.05 23.28
C ALA A 186 8.80 -16.96 22.40
N VAL A 187 8.74 -18.28 22.61
CA VAL A 187 9.44 -19.26 21.78
C VAL A 187 8.89 -19.25 20.35
N GLY A 188 7.56 -19.29 20.17
CA GLY A 188 6.93 -19.20 18.85
C GLY A 188 7.32 -17.93 18.07
N GLN A 189 7.37 -16.79 18.77
CA GLN A 189 7.84 -15.52 18.19
C GLN A 189 9.33 -15.57 17.83
N ARG A 190 10.18 -16.09 18.71
CA ARG A 190 11.63 -16.15 18.48
C ARG A 190 12.00 -17.08 17.33
N ILE A 191 11.31 -18.21 17.20
CA ILE A 191 11.46 -19.12 16.05
C ILE A 191 11.03 -18.40 14.77
N GLY A 192 9.87 -17.75 14.76
CA GLY A 192 9.40 -17.03 13.57
C GLY A 192 10.34 -15.90 13.15
N MET A 193 10.92 -15.16 14.10
CA MET A 193 11.96 -14.16 13.83
C MET A 193 13.23 -14.78 13.24
N ALA A 194 13.68 -15.91 13.77
CA ALA A 194 14.88 -16.59 13.27
C ALA A 194 14.68 -17.06 11.83
N ILE A 195 13.50 -17.60 11.51
CA ILE A 195 13.14 -18.01 10.15
C ILE A 195 13.05 -16.77 9.24
N ASP A 196 12.44 -15.64 9.67
CA ASP A 196 12.37 -14.40 8.86
C ASP A 196 13.76 -13.86 8.55
N ASN A 197 14.65 -13.84 9.54
CA ASN A 197 16.04 -13.43 9.34
C ASN A 197 16.77 -14.34 8.37
N ARG A 198 16.59 -15.66 8.48
CA ARG A 198 17.24 -16.61 7.57
C ARG A 198 16.74 -16.45 6.14
N ARG A 199 15.42 -16.31 5.96
CA ARG A 199 14.80 -16.02 4.67
C ARG A 199 15.33 -14.74 4.05
N LEU A 200 15.39 -13.65 4.82
CA LEU A 200 15.91 -12.36 4.36
C LEU A 200 17.39 -12.45 3.96
N LEU A 201 18.19 -13.22 4.71
CA LEU A 201 19.59 -13.46 4.37
C LEU A 201 19.72 -14.26 3.07
N ASP A 202 18.94 -15.32 2.89
CA ASP A 202 18.94 -16.12 1.66
C ASP A 202 18.52 -15.29 0.45
N GLU A 203 17.48 -14.46 0.60
CA GLU A 203 17.03 -13.56 -0.46
C GLU A 203 18.12 -12.55 -0.84
N THR A 204 18.78 -11.96 0.16
CA THR A 204 19.90 -11.03 -0.07
C THR A 204 21.03 -11.70 -0.82
N HIS A 205 21.39 -12.95 -0.46
CA HIS A 205 22.41 -13.70 -1.18
C HIS A 205 22.01 -14.00 -2.63
N ARG A 206 20.75 -14.37 -2.89
CA ARG A 206 20.25 -14.61 -4.25
C ARG A 206 20.26 -13.35 -5.11
N ILE A 207 19.84 -12.21 -4.55
CA ILE A 207 19.88 -10.91 -5.22
C ILE A 207 21.33 -10.53 -5.55
N ALA A 208 22.25 -10.64 -4.58
CA ALA A 208 23.65 -10.33 -4.80
C ALA A 208 24.29 -11.22 -5.88
N GLN A 209 23.99 -12.54 -5.87
CA GLN A 209 24.45 -13.46 -6.92
C GLN A 209 23.92 -13.07 -8.30
N ARG A 210 22.64 -12.68 -8.40
CA ARG A 210 22.02 -12.22 -9.64
C ARG A 210 22.64 -10.92 -10.15
N GLU A 211 22.85 -9.95 -9.27
CA GLU A 211 23.48 -8.67 -9.62
C GLU A 211 24.94 -8.86 -10.07
N ALA A 212 25.70 -9.71 -9.37
CA ALA A 212 27.07 -10.05 -9.76
C ALA A 212 27.11 -10.63 -11.18
N LEU A 213 26.18 -11.53 -11.51
CA LEU A 213 26.05 -12.09 -12.86
C LEU A 213 25.70 -11.02 -13.91
N ILE A 214 24.74 -10.13 -13.61
CA ILE A 214 24.35 -9.04 -14.52
C ILE A 214 25.53 -8.08 -14.77
N ASN A 215 26.28 -7.76 -13.73
CA ASN A 215 27.44 -6.89 -13.82
C ASN A 215 28.58 -7.54 -14.60
N ASP A 216 28.85 -8.85 -14.38
CA ASP A 216 29.83 -9.61 -15.14
C ASP A 216 29.49 -9.64 -16.64
N ILE A 217 28.24 -9.96 -16.98
CA ILE A 217 27.74 -9.88 -18.37
C ILE A 217 27.95 -8.47 -18.93
N SER A 218 27.53 -7.43 -18.19
CA SER A 218 27.62 -6.04 -18.66
C SER A 218 29.07 -5.59 -18.91
N ALA A 219 30.00 -5.92 -18.00
CA ALA A 219 31.42 -5.63 -18.15
C ALA A 219 32.03 -6.36 -19.36
N ASN A 220 31.66 -7.63 -19.55
CA ASN A 220 32.11 -8.43 -20.69
C ASN A 220 31.55 -7.93 -22.03
N LEU A 221 30.33 -7.38 -22.06
CA LEU A 221 29.76 -6.74 -23.25
C LEU A 221 30.40 -5.38 -23.55
N GLN A 222 30.69 -4.56 -22.54
CA GLN A 222 31.37 -3.27 -22.72
C GLN A 222 32.81 -3.41 -23.24
N SER A 223 33.50 -4.51 -22.91
CA SER A 223 34.84 -4.79 -23.44
C SER A 223 34.86 -5.28 -24.91
N ALA A 224 33.70 -5.51 -25.52
CA ALA A 224 33.61 -5.95 -26.90
C ALA A 224 33.73 -4.76 -27.87
N THR A 225 34.67 -4.84 -28.80
CA THR A 225 34.97 -3.75 -29.76
C THR A 225 34.06 -3.76 -31.00
N SER A 226 33.12 -4.70 -31.12
CA SER A 226 32.18 -4.77 -32.24
C SER A 226 30.82 -5.35 -31.83
N VAL A 227 29.76 -4.95 -32.55
CA VAL A 227 28.38 -5.45 -32.34
C VAL A 227 28.30 -6.97 -32.48
N ASN A 228 29.03 -7.57 -33.43
CA ASN A 228 29.08 -9.02 -33.57
C ASN A 228 29.71 -9.71 -32.36
N THR A 229 30.77 -9.11 -31.78
CA THR A 229 31.41 -9.64 -30.56
C THR A 229 30.50 -9.53 -29.34
N VAL A 230 29.73 -8.43 -29.22
CA VAL A 230 28.68 -8.28 -28.19
C VAL A 230 27.63 -9.38 -28.30
N LEU A 231 27.08 -9.60 -29.50
CA LEU A 231 26.02 -10.60 -29.74
C LEU A 231 26.50 -12.03 -29.50
N GLN A 232 27.69 -12.39 -29.98
CA GLN A 232 28.26 -13.72 -29.77
C GLN A 232 28.54 -14.00 -28.28
N ARG A 233 29.05 -13.02 -27.54
CA ARG A 233 29.30 -13.14 -26.10
C ARG A 233 28.00 -13.25 -25.31
N ALA A 234 27.01 -12.40 -25.63
CA ALA A 234 25.68 -12.47 -25.01
C ALA A 234 25.02 -13.84 -25.25
N ALA A 235 25.04 -14.35 -26.48
CA ALA A 235 24.45 -15.65 -26.81
C ALA A 235 25.09 -16.80 -26.04
N ARG A 236 26.42 -16.83 -25.95
CA ARG A 236 27.16 -17.87 -25.22
C ARG A 236 26.86 -17.85 -23.73
N HIS A 237 26.86 -16.68 -23.10
CA HIS A 237 26.53 -16.58 -21.67
C HIS A 237 25.08 -16.90 -21.37
N LEU A 238 24.13 -16.53 -22.23
CA LEU A 238 22.73 -16.94 -22.06
C LEU A 238 22.58 -18.46 -22.20
N GLN A 239 23.35 -19.09 -23.08
CA GLN A 239 23.38 -20.54 -23.23
C GLN A 239 23.87 -21.23 -21.96
N GLU A 240 24.99 -20.74 -21.39
CA GLU A 240 25.57 -21.25 -20.16
C GLU A 240 24.68 -21.00 -18.93
N ALA A 241 24.18 -19.78 -18.77
CA ALA A 241 23.40 -19.36 -17.60
C ALA A 241 22.01 -20.02 -17.52
N LEU A 242 21.38 -20.30 -18.66
CA LEU A 242 20.04 -20.88 -18.73
C LEU A 242 20.06 -22.39 -19.04
N ALA A 243 21.24 -22.99 -19.19
CA ALA A 243 21.42 -24.34 -19.72
C ALA A 243 20.62 -24.58 -21.02
N ALA A 244 20.47 -23.54 -21.83
CA ALA A 244 19.68 -23.59 -23.05
C ALA A 244 20.44 -24.37 -24.13
N GLN A 245 19.74 -25.21 -24.89
CA GLN A 245 20.37 -25.96 -25.98
C GLN A 245 20.74 -25.05 -27.16
N GLU A 246 19.95 -23.98 -27.38
CA GLU A 246 20.17 -23.02 -28.45
C GLU A 246 19.72 -21.61 -28.00
N VAL A 247 20.50 -20.59 -28.36
CA VAL A 247 20.16 -19.18 -28.13
C VAL A 247 20.29 -18.43 -29.45
N THR A 248 19.17 -17.92 -29.97
CA THR A 248 19.13 -17.09 -31.19
C THR A 248 18.93 -15.63 -30.83
N ILE A 249 19.83 -14.76 -31.27
CA ILE A 249 19.71 -13.29 -31.13
C ILE A 249 19.56 -12.68 -32.52
N ARG A 250 18.46 -11.97 -32.77
CA ARG A 250 18.20 -11.24 -34.03
C ARG A 250 18.06 -9.74 -33.74
N LEU A 251 18.84 -8.93 -34.44
CA LEU A 251 18.70 -7.47 -34.46
C LEU A 251 18.00 -7.06 -35.76
N GLY A 252 16.86 -6.38 -35.67
CA GLY A 252 16.11 -5.93 -36.84
C GLY A 252 14.62 -5.72 -36.52
N VAL A 253 13.93 -4.95 -37.35
CA VAL A 253 12.48 -4.75 -37.24
C VAL A 253 11.79 -6.02 -37.72
N SER A 254 10.86 -6.57 -36.95
CA SER A 254 10.10 -7.77 -37.29
C SER A 254 9.18 -7.51 -38.50
N GLY A 255 9.73 -7.59 -39.71
CA GLY A 255 9.01 -7.27 -40.94
C GLY A 255 9.93 -7.06 -42.13
N SER A 256 10.69 -8.07 -42.52
CA SER A 256 11.25 -8.19 -43.88
C SER A 256 11.64 -9.65 -44.09
N GLN A 257 10.67 -10.43 -44.57
CA GLN A 257 10.99 -11.63 -45.32
C GLN A 257 11.66 -11.17 -46.62
N GLU A 258 12.98 -11.28 -46.70
CA GLU A 258 13.65 -11.50 -47.97
C GLU A 258 14.33 -12.87 -47.90
N SER A 259 13.61 -13.87 -48.42
CA SER A 259 14.23 -15.07 -48.96
C SER A 259 15.12 -14.67 -50.13
N PRO A 260 16.40 -15.05 -50.19
CA PRO A 260 17.14 -14.96 -51.44
C PRO A 260 16.73 -16.15 -52.32
N VAL A 261 15.87 -15.86 -53.30
CA VAL A 261 15.61 -16.73 -54.45
C VAL A 261 16.83 -16.70 -55.38
N GLY A 262 17.51 -17.84 -55.49
CA GLY A 262 17.96 -18.44 -56.75
C GLY A 262 19.14 -17.84 -57.54
N GLY A 263 20.08 -18.71 -57.95
CA GLY A 263 20.78 -18.52 -59.24
C GLY A 263 22.22 -19.03 -59.40
N ARG A 264 22.37 -20.35 -59.63
CA ARG A 264 23.24 -21.05 -60.62
C ARG A 264 24.77 -20.86 -60.71
N ASP A 265 25.39 -22.04 -60.82
CA ASP A 265 26.48 -22.52 -61.70
C ASP A 265 27.96 -22.14 -61.44
N ARG A 266 28.70 -23.14 -60.92
CA ARG A 266 29.78 -23.96 -61.56
C ARG A 266 31.03 -23.27 -62.16
N PRO A 267 32.20 -23.93 -62.20
CA PRO A 267 32.45 -25.32 -62.65
C PRO A 267 32.64 -26.35 -61.53
#